data_AF-A0A357HCZ8-F1
#
_entry.id   AF-A0A357HCZ8-F1
#
_cell.length_a   1.000
_cell.length_b   1.000
_cell.length_c   1.000
_cell.angle_alpha   90.00
_cell.angle_beta   90.00
_cell.angle_gamma   90.00
#
_symmetry.space_group_name_H-M   'P 1'
#
loop_
_entity.id
_entity.type
_entity.pdbx_description
1 polymer ?
#
loop_
_entity_poly.entity_id
_entity_poly.type
_entity_poly.pdbx_seq_one_letter_code
_entity_poly.pdbx_strand_id
1 'polypeptide(L)'
;MEETKLTGTVLAVSGNKTLLLVNGREYYILRNRKSDSIGQTIVFNKADGLMMPSYMFAVAAMAEDDLDSTLENIKSSWYGSGK
;
A
#
# COMPACT_ATOMS: atom_id res chain seq x y z
N MET A 1 -10.15 -5.93 19.66
CA MET A 1 -8.91 -6.27 18.94
C MET A 1 -8.07 -5.00 18.95
N GLU A 2 -6.81 -5.06 19.40
CA GLU A 2 -5.97 -3.86 19.47
C GLU A 2 -5.69 -3.32 18.06
N GLU A 3 -5.98 -2.04 17.84
CA GLU A 3 -5.58 -1.33 16.64
C GLU A 3 -4.06 -1.13 16.67
N THR A 4 -3.32 -1.99 15.96
CA THR A 4 -1.87 -1.79 15.79
C THR A 4 -1.63 -0.57 14.90
N LYS A 5 -1.09 0.49 15.48
CA LYS A 5 -0.69 1.69 14.74
C LYS A 5 0.73 1.54 14.20
N LEU A 6 0.92 1.93 12.95
CA LEU A 6 2.21 1.99 12.27
C LEU A 6 2.55 3.42 11.90
N THR A 7 3.85 3.72 11.86
CA THR A 7 4.37 5.00 11.39
C THR A 7 5.14 4.76 10.10
N GLY A 8 4.79 5.48 9.04
CA GLY A 8 5.43 5.37 7.74
C GLY A 8 5.74 6.72 7.12
N THR A 9 6.77 6.76 6.28
CA THR A 9 7.15 7.94 5.48
C THR A 9 6.54 7.82 4.09
N VAL A 10 5.93 8.90 3.60
CA VAL A 10 5.37 8.96 2.25
C VAL A 10 6.48 8.95 1.21
N LEU A 11 6.48 7.91 0.37
CA LEU A 11 7.37 7.80 -0.78
C LEU A 11 6.73 8.37 -2.06
N ALA A 12 5.42 8.20 -2.23
CA ALA A 12 4.69 8.66 -3.41
C ALA A 12 3.20 8.89 -3.12
N VAL A 13 2.59 9.78 -3.89
CA VAL A 13 1.14 10.07 -3.86
C VAL A 13 0.63 10.01 -5.31
N SER A 14 -0.48 9.31 -5.52
CA SER A 14 -1.13 9.18 -6.83
C SER A 14 -2.64 9.17 -6.64
N GLY A 15 -3.32 10.20 -7.14
CA GLY A 15 -4.78 10.34 -6.97
C GLY A 15 -5.21 10.31 -5.50
N ASN A 16 -5.96 9.28 -5.12
CA ASN A 16 -6.42 9.05 -3.74
C ASN A 16 -5.57 8.02 -2.98
N LYS A 17 -4.38 7.67 -3.48
CA LYS A 17 -3.49 6.63 -2.94
C LYS A 17 -2.19 7.24 -2.43
N THR A 18 -1.68 6.68 -1.35
CA THR A 18 -0.41 7.07 -0.75
C THR A 18 0.45 5.83 -0.52
N LEU A 19 1.67 5.82 -1.06
CA LEU A 19 2.67 4.79 -0.79
C LEU A 19 3.54 5.21 0.40
N LEU A 20 3.63 4.33 1.40
CA LEU A 20 4.41 4.51 2.62
C LEU A 20 5.55 3.50 2.72
N LEU A 21 6.65 3.92 3.32
CA LEU A 21 7.71 3.05 3.85
C LEU A 21 7.63 3.01 5.37
N VAL A 22 7.45 1.82 5.93
CA VAL A 22 7.38 1.56 7.37
C VAL A 22 8.64 0.81 7.79
N ASN A 23 9.26 1.25 8.89
CA ASN A 23 10.46 0.63 9.48
C ASN A 23 11.62 0.41 8.48
N GLY A 24 11.70 1.23 7.43
CA GLY A 24 12.75 1.16 6.40
C GLY A 24 12.68 -0.04 5.44
N ARG A 25 11.66 -0.90 5.52
CA ARG A 25 11.61 -2.14 4.71
C ARG A 25 10.22 -2.56 4.22
N GLU A 26 9.15 -2.12 4.88
CA GLU A 26 7.79 -2.57 4.58
C GLU A 26 7.06 -1.50 3.79
N TYR A 27 6.45 -1.88 2.67
CA TYR A 27 5.72 -0.97 1.81
C TYR A 27 4.22 -1.11 2.05
N TYR A 28 3.53 0.01 2.27
CA TYR A 28 2.08 0.03 2.47
C TYR A 28 1.43 1.02 1.52
N ILE A 29 0.26 0.66 0.98
CA ILE A 29 -0.59 1.59 0.25
C ILE A 29 -1.79 1.95 1.14
N LEU A 30 -1.96 3.24 1.39
CA LEU A 30 -3.18 3.79 1.96
C LEU A 30 -4.09 4.28 0.84
N ARG A 31 -5.40 4.09 1.00
CA ARG A 31 -6.43 4.54 0.06
C ARG A 31 -7.23 5.69 0.66
N ASN A 32 -7.95 6.42 -0.20
CA ASN A 32 -8.78 7.56 0.17
C ASN A 32 -8.00 8.70 0.88
N ARG A 33 -6.73 8.87 0.52
CA ARG A 33 -5.85 9.93 1.02
C ARG A 33 -5.67 10.99 -0.05
N LYS A 34 -5.99 12.26 0.24
CA LYS A 34 -5.93 13.36 -0.74
C LYS A 34 -4.99 14.50 -0.36
N SER A 35 -4.49 14.51 0.87
CA SER A 35 -3.74 15.64 1.43
C SER A 35 -2.34 15.26 1.88
N ASP A 36 -1.84 14.10 1.43
CA ASP A 36 -0.52 13.62 1.79
C ASP A 36 0.54 14.23 0.88
N SER A 37 1.73 14.42 1.42
CA SER A 37 2.88 14.96 0.67
C SER A 37 4.09 14.04 0.80
N ILE A 38 4.90 13.95 -0.25
CA ILE A 38 6.14 13.15 -0.24
C ILE A 38 7.06 13.64 0.89
N GLY A 39 7.67 12.69 1.61
CA GLY A 39 8.52 12.95 2.78
C GLY A 39 7.75 13.17 4.09
N GLN A 40 6.42 13.30 4.06
CA GLN A 40 5.61 13.39 5.27
C GLN A 40 5.64 12.07 6.05
N THR A 41 5.65 12.15 7.37
CA THR A 41 5.43 11.00 8.25
C THR A 41 3.94 10.90 8.63
N ILE A 42 3.36 9.72 8.48
CA ILE A 42 1.95 9.43 8.78
C ILE A 42 1.85 8.29 9.79
N VAL A 43 0.96 8.44 10.76
CA VAL A 43 0.53 7.37 11.66
C VAL A 43 -0.81 6.84 11.17
N PHE A 44 -0.93 5.52 11.01
CA PHE A 44 -2.14 4.88 10.49
C PHE A 44 -2.39 3.54 11.19
N ASN A 45 -3.63 3.05 11.15
CA ASN A 45 -3.95 1.71 11.64
C ASN A 45 -3.52 0.67 10.61
N LYS A 46 -2.80 -0.37 11.02
CA LYS A 46 -2.27 -1.41 10.11
C LYS A 46 -3.36 -2.02 9.20
N ALA A 47 -4.58 -2.16 9.73
CA ALA A 47 -5.73 -2.71 8.99
C ALA A 47 -6.20 -1.82 7.81
N ASP A 48 -5.93 -0.52 7.86
CA ASP A 48 -6.31 0.44 6.80
C ASP A 48 -5.31 0.42 5.65
N GLY A 49 -4.10 -0.10 5.90
CA GLY A 49 -3.03 -0.16 4.94
C GLY A 49 -2.92 -1.51 4.26
N LEU A 50 -2.70 -1.49 2.96
CA LEU A 50 -2.43 -2.68 2.19
C LEU A 50 -0.92 -2.92 2.10
N MET A 51 -0.44 -3.97 2.76
CA MET A 51 0.97 -4.35 2.73
C MET A 51 1.36 -4.91 1.35
N MET A 52 2.42 -4.37 0.77
CA MET A 52 2.97 -4.77 -0.52
C MET A 52 4.17 -5.71 -0.36
N PRO A 53 4.33 -6.71 -1.25
CA PRO A 53 5.42 -7.68 -1.17
C PRO A 53 6.79 -7.07 -1.51
N SER A 54 6.84 -6.01 -2.33
CA SER A 54 8.06 -5.27 -2.63
C SER A 54 7.77 -3.85 -3.14
N TYR A 55 8.81 -3.02 -3.23
CA TYR A 55 8.71 -1.68 -3.81
C TYR A 55 8.16 -1.69 -5.23
N MET A 56 8.63 -2.59 -6.09
CA MET A 56 8.24 -2.64 -7.50
C MET A 56 6.75 -2.93 -7.66
N PHE A 57 6.22 -3.85 -6.85
CA PHE A 57 4.78 -4.11 -6.79
C PHE A 57 4.00 -2.91 -6.29
N ALA A 58 4.51 -2.23 -5.26
CA ALA A 58 3.87 -1.06 -4.69
C ALA A 58 3.76 0.08 -5.71
N VAL A 59 4.82 0.32 -6.49
CA VAL A 59 4.82 1.33 -7.56
C VAL A 59 3.84 0.95 -8.67
N ALA A 60 3.84 -0.31 -9.12
CA ALA A 60 2.87 -0.77 -10.13
C ALA A 60 1.43 -0.58 -9.66
N ALA A 61 1.12 -0.99 -8.42
CA ALA A 61 -0.19 -0.83 -7.79
C ALA A 61 -0.66 0.63 -7.68
N MET A 62 0.27 1.58 -7.52
CA MET A 62 -0.04 3.02 -7.45
C MET A 62 -0.42 3.62 -8.81
N ALA A 63 -0.07 2.95 -9.92
CA ALA A 63 -0.38 3.39 -11.27
C ALA A 63 -1.73 2.87 -11.80
N GLU A 64 -2.25 1.81 -11.20
CA GLU A 64 -3.55 1.24 -11.56
C GLU A 64 -4.69 2.11 -11.04
N ASP A 65 -5.80 2.21 -11.77
CA ASP A 65 -7.01 2.89 -11.27
C ASP A 65 -7.76 1.98 -10.28
N ASP A 66 -8.05 0.75 -10.71
CA ASP A 66 -8.69 -0.30 -9.89
C ASP A 66 -7.64 -1.22 -9.25
N LEU A 67 -7.24 -0.82 -8.04
CA LEU A 67 -6.26 -1.55 -7.26
C LEU A 67 -6.80 -2.91 -6.79
N ASP A 68 -8.08 -3.02 -6.45
CA ASP A 68 -8.63 -4.26 -5.89
C ASP A 68 -8.67 -5.37 -6.95
N SER A 69 -9.18 -5.07 -8.15
CA SER A 69 -9.13 -6.01 -9.28
C SER A 69 -7.71 -6.38 -9.67
N THR A 70 -6.77 -5.42 -9.65
CA THR A 70 -5.37 -5.71 -9.98
C THR A 70 -4.71 -6.62 -8.95
N LEU A 71 -4.99 -6.43 -7.66
CA LEU A 71 -4.46 -7.30 -6.62
C LEU A 71 -5.09 -8.68 -6.63
N GLU A 72 -6.38 -8.80 -6.95
CA GLU A 72 -7.02 -10.10 -7.18
C GLU A 72 -6.38 -10.81 -8.36
N ASN A 73 -6.10 -10.10 -9.46
CA ASN A 73 -5.40 -10.66 -10.62
C ASN A 73 -3.96 -11.07 -10.29
N ILE A 74 -3.21 -10.25 -9.56
CA ILE A 74 -1.85 -10.58 -9.11
C ILE A 74 -1.90 -11.78 -8.16
N LYS A 75 -2.80 -11.79 -7.18
CA LYS A 75 -2.98 -12.92 -6.27
C LYS A 75 -3.35 -14.19 -7.03
N SER A 76 -4.29 -14.11 -7.96
CA SER A 76 -4.71 -15.23 -8.81
C SER A 76 -3.58 -15.73 -9.72
N SER A 77 -2.72 -14.84 -10.22
CA SER A 77 -1.61 -15.21 -11.11
C SER A 77 -0.38 -15.73 -10.35
N TRP A 78 -0.12 -15.22 -9.14
CA TRP A 78 1.06 -15.56 -8.33
C TRP A 78 0.81 -16.71 -7.34
N TYR A 79 -0.38 -16.76 -6.75
CA TYR A 79 -0.84 -17.85 -5.88
C TYR A 79 -1.75 -18.83 -6.63
N GLY A 80 -1.63 -18.85 -7.96
CA GLY A 80 -2.45 -19.63 -8.89
C GLY A 80 -2.87 -20.95 -8.29
N SER A 81 -4.19 -21.15 -8.28
CA SER A 81 -4.93 -22.32 -7.81
C SER A 81 -4.00 -23.41 -7.31
N GLY A 82 -3.68 -23.34 -6.01
CA GLY A 82 -3.18 -24.51 -5.31
C GLY A 82 -4.16 -25.64 -5.63
N LYS A 83 -3.70 -26.57 -6.46
CA LYS A 83 -4.32 -27.90 -6.54
C LYS A 83 -4.35 -28.51 -5.15
#